data_AF-A0A329KFC5-F1
#
_entry.id   AF-A0A329KFC5-F1
#
_cell.length_a   1.000
_cell.length_b   1.000
_cell.length_c   1.000
_cell.angle_alpha   90.00
_cell.angle_beta   90.00
_cell.angle_gamma   90.00
#
_symmetry.space_group_name_H-M   'P 1'
#
loop_
_entity.id
_entity.type
_entity.pdbx_description
1 polymer ?
#
loop_
_entity_poly.entity_id
_entity_poly.type
_entity_poly.pdbx_seq_one_letter_code
_entity_poly.pdbx_strand_id
1 'polypeptide(L)'
;MTVEHLIHTLRSQGKFCASSGSRMYGDLFELVAGDVAAGGVFATVLSGREDAPSRDAVPLRLLGGLHRLVLDGRAARLRPFYPSAGGVWDAGRAWPEILDTAAGHVEVLRASLGQPPQTNEVGRSAALIGGLLCVNEFGLPIRLFEIGSSAGLNLRADHYRYRFAGGQWGPAGSPVTVDDAWRGALPPRHDLSIVERHGYDIAPIDVGTTDGEMTVLSYVWPDQDA
;
A
#
# COMPACT_ATOMS: atom_id res chain seq x y z
N MET A 1 29.55 -0.90 -8.03
CA MET A 1 28.23 -0.74 -8.65
C MET A 1 27.68 0.60 -8.18
N THR A 2 26.91 1.28 -9.03
CA THR A 2 26.94 2.75 -9.13
C THR A 2 25.60 3.38 -8.78
N VAL A 3 25.62 4.67 -8.45
CA VAL A 3 24.45 5.55 -8.34
C VAL A 3 23.48 5.42 -9.53
N GLU A 4 23.97 5.00 -10.70
CA GLU A 4 23.18 4.73 -11.90
C GLU A 4 22.18 3.57 -11.70
N HIS A 5 22.53 2.54 -10.93
CA HIS A 5 21.61 1.43 -10.63
C HIS A 5 20.44 1.93 -9.79
N LEU A 6 20.72 2.72 -8.74
CA LEU A 6 19.68 3.33 -7.90
C LEU A 6 18.76 4.25 -8.71
N ILE A 7 19.33 5.13 -9.55
CA ILE A 7 18.58 6.00 -10.45
C ILE A 7 17.69 5.18 -11.39
N HIS A 8 18.22 4.11 -11.98
CA HIS A 8 17.44 3.22 -12.83
C HIS A 8 16.28 2.58 -12.06
N THR A 9 16.54 2.08 -10.86
CA THR A 9 15.52 1.45 -9.99
C THR A 9 14.41 2.45 -9.61
N LEU A 10 14.76 3.69 -9.24
CA LEU A 10 13.79 4.75 -8.96
C LEU A 10 12.89 5.03 -10.17
N ARG A 11 13.49 5.26 -11.35
CA ARG A 11 12.73 5.54 -12.58
C ARG A 11 11.85 4.36 -13.01
N SER A 12 12.35 3.14 -12.89
CA SER A 12 11.59 1.93 -13.18
C SER A 12 10.40 1.77 -12.24
N GLN A 13 10.56 2.06 -10.94
CA GLN A 13 9.45 2.09 -10.00
C GLN A 13 8.43 3.19 -10.35
N GLY A 14 8.89 4.40 -10.72
CA GLY A 14 8.02 5.49 -11.17
C GLY A 14 7.15 5.13 -12.36
N LYS A 15 7.75 4.51 -13.39
CA LYS A 15 7.01 4.02 -14.56
C LYS A 15 5.95 2.99 -14.18
N PHE A 16 6.29 2.06 -13.29
CA PHE A 16 5.34 1.08 -12.78
C PHE A 16 4.17 1.77 -12.07
N CYS A 17 4.45 2.65 -11.09
CA CYS A 17 3.41 3.37 -10.34
C CYS A 17 2.48 4.17 -11.27
N ALA A 18 3.02 4.90 -12.25
CA ALA A 18 2.23 5.64 -13.23
C ALA A 18 1.33 4.72 -14.07
N SER A 19 1.87 3.59 -14.55
CA SER A 19 1.09 2.60 -15.32
C SER A 19 0.02 1.89 -14.47
N SER A 20 0.22 1.85 -13.15
CA SER A 20 -0.71 1.29 -12.17
C SER A 20 -1.67 2.33 -11.56
N GLY A 21 -1.71 3.55 -12.12
CA GLY A 21 -2.70 4.57 -11.78
C GLY A 21 -2.27 5.62 -10.77
N SER A 22 -1.00 5.66 -10.33
CA SER A 22 -0.47 6.77 -9.52
C SER A 22 0.45 7.65 -10.35
N ARG A 23 -0.11 8.76 -10.85
CA ARG A 23 0.67 9.79 -11.54
C ARG A 23 1.62 10.48 -10.56
N MET A 24 1.18 10.72 -9.33
CA MET A 24 1.96 11.38 -8.30
C MET A 24 3.26 10.62 -8.00
N TYR A 25 3.19 9.30 -7.78
CA TYR A 25 4.41 8.52 -7.53
C TYR A 25 5.29 8.40 -8.78
N GLY A 26 4.70 8.39 -9.97
CA GLY A 26 5.44 8.51 -11.22
C GLY A 26 6.31 9.78 -11.28
N ASP A 27 5.69 10.94 -11.06
CA ASP A 27 6.39 12.24 -11.04
C ASP A 27 7.44 12.31 -9.91
N LEU A 28 7.07 11.87 -8.69
CA LEU A 28 7.97 11.88 -7.53
C LEU A 28 9.23 11.05 -7.76
N PHE A 29 9.11 9.85 -8.31
CA PHE A 29 10.28 9.01 -8.52
C PHE A 29 11.22 9.55 -9.60
N GLU A 30 10.72 10.25 -10.62
CA GLU A 30 11.58 10.96 -11.58
C GLU A 30 12.32 12.13 -10.91
N LEU A 31 11.61 12.92 -10.08
CA LEU A 31 12.21 14.04 -9.33
C LEU A 31 13.29 13.54 -8.34
N VAL A 32 13.00 12.49 -7.57
CA VAL A 32 13.94 11.87 -6.64
C VAL A 32 15.15 11.30 -7.40
N ALA A 33 14.95 10.67 -8.55
CA ALA A 33 16.07 10.18 -9.37
C ALA A 33 16.96 11.33 -9.87
N GLY A 34 16.37 12.47 -10.25
CA GLY A 34 17.09 13.69 -10.61
C GLY A 34 17.90 14.27 -9.45
N ASP A 35 17.33 14.33 -8.25
CA ASP A 35 18.02 14.78 -7.04
C ASP A 35 19.20 13.87 -6.67
N VAL A 36 18.99 12.54 -6.74
CA VAL A 36 20.06 11.57 -6.50
C VAL A 36 21.20 11.75 -7.50
N ALA A 37 20.90 11.96 -8.79
CA ALA A 37 21.90 12.22 -9.81
C ALA A 37 22.69 13.52 -9.56
N ALA A 38 22.07 14.52 -8.95
CA ALA A 38 22.70 15.77 -8.55
C ALA A 38 23.42 15.71 -7.19
N GLY A 39 23.38 14.56 -6.48
CA GLY A 39 23.96 14.41 -5.15
C GLY A 39 23.19 15.13 -4.05
N GLY A 40 21.87 15.31 -4.22
CA GLY A 40 21.00 16.02 -3.29
C GLY A 40 20.61 15.23 -2.05
N VAL A 41 19.57 15.72 -1.35
CA VAL A 41 19.13 15.17 -0.05
C VAL A 41 18.73 13.70 -0.15
N PHE A 42 18.11 13.27 -1.25
CA PHE A 42 17.70 11.88 -1.44
C PHE A 42 18.89 10.96 -1.72
N ALA A 43 20.02 11.48 -2.21
CA ALA A 43 21.27 10.70 -2.24
C ALA A 43 21.75 10.38 -0.82
N THR A 44 21.65 11.35 0.11
CA THR A 44 21.94 11.13 1.53
C THR A 44 20.96 10.15 2.18
N VAL A 45 19.66 10.30 1.94
CA VAL A 45 18.64 9.40 2.51
C VAL A 45 18.85 7.97 2.00
N LEU A 46 19.12 7.78 0.71
CA LEU A 46 19.28 6.45 0.10
C LEU A 46 20.70 5.87 0.22
N SER A 47 21.64 6.59 0.83
CA SER A 47 23.03 6.11 0.98
C SER A 47 23.09 4.76 1.71
N GLY A 48 23.82 3.82 1.11
CA GLY A 48 23.94 2.43 1.56
C GLY A 48 22.86 1.49 0.99
N ARG A 49 22.00 1.98 0.09
CA ARG A 49 20.96 1.20 -0.61
C ARG A 49 21.13 1.19 -2.13
N GLU A 50 22.29 1.62 -2.62
CA GLU A 50 22.58 1.78 -4.04
C GLU A 50 22.45 0.45 -4.81
N ASP A 51 22.75 -0.66 -4.13
CA ASP A 51 22.72 -2.03 -4.69
C ASP A 51 21.55 -2.87 -4.15
N ALA A 52 20.54 -2.24 -3.52
CA ALA A 52 19.40 -2.97 -2.97
C ALA A 52 18.61 -3.66 -4.09
N PRO A 53 18.29 -4.96 -3.97
CA PRO A 53 17.55 -5.68 -5.00
C PRO A 53 16.13 -5.13 -5.12
N SER A 54 15.56 -5.12 -6.33
CA SER A 54 14.23 -4.55 -6.59
C SER A 54 13.12 -5.13 -5.69
N ARG A 55 13.24 -6.42 -5.31
CA ARG A 55 12.30 -7.09 -4.39
C ARG A 55 12.20 -6.44 -3.00
N ASP A 56 13.22 -5.70 -2.59
CA ASP A 56 13.20 -4.99 -1.31
C ASP A 56 12.31 -3.76 -1.38
N ALA A 57 11.94 -3.29 -2.58
CA ALA A 57 11.04 -2.15 -2.79
C ALA A 57 11.49 -0.87 -2.06
N VAL A 58 12.80 -0.64 -1.93
CA VAL A 58 13.39 0.55 -1.26
C VAL A 58 12.75 1.87 -1.73
N PRO A 59 12.52 2.10 -3.04
CA PRO A 59 11.80 3.30 -3.49
C PRO A 59 10.43 3.50 -2.83
N LEU A 60 9.63 2.43 -2.72
CA LEU A 60 8.31 2.52 -2.08
C LEU A 60 8.42 2.75 -0.57
N ARG A 61 9.47 2.25 0.09
CA ARG A 61 9.74 2.54 1.52
C ARG A 61 10.07 4.01 1.76
N LEU A 62 10.79 4.64 0.84
CA LEU A 62 11.07 6.07 0.89
C LEU A 62 9.78 6.89 0.80
N LEU A 63 8.97 6.67 -0.23
CA LEU A 63 7.73 7.43 -0.40
C LEU A 63 6.67 7.09 0.65
N GLY A 64 6.64 5.86 1.16
CA GLY A 64 5.84 5.50 2.34
C GLY A 64 6.26 6.29 3.58
N GLY A 65 7.56 6.43 3.83
CA GLY A 65 8.08 7.29 4.91
C GLY A 65 7.67 8.76 4.74
N LEU A 66 7.76 9.29 3.52
CA LEU A 66 7.33 10.67 3.23
C LEU A 66 5.82 10.84 3.40
N HIS A 67 5.01 9.91 2.89
CA HIS A 67 3.56 9.94 3.05
C HIS A 67 3.16 9.85 4.52
N ARG A 68 3.85 9.02 5.32
CA ARG A 68 3.64 8.92 6.75
C ARG A 68 3.84 10.26 7.47
N LEU A 69 4.90 11.01 7.13
CA LEU A 69 5.12 12.36 7.68
C LEU A 69 3.95 13.31 7.37
N VAL A 70 3.30 13.16 6.22
CA VAL A 70 2.12 13.96 5.87
C VAL A 70 0.90 13.56 6.69
N LEU A 71 0.64 12.26 6.78
CA LEU A 71 -0.51 11.70 7.49
C LEU A 71 -0.43 12.00 9.00
N ASP A 72 0.74 11.86 9.62
CA ASP A 72 0.93 12.11 11.06
C ASP A 72 1.18 13.59 11.41
N GLY A 73 1.18 14.47 10.41
CA GLY A 73 1.22 15.93 10.58
C GLY A 73 2.61 16.54 10.74
N ARG A 74 3.68 15.72 10.79
CA ARG A 74 5.07 16.23 10.87
C ARG A 74 5.51 16.99 9.61
N ALA A 75 4.86 16.75 8.48
CA ALA A 75 5.03 17.48 7.23
C ALA A 75 3.75 18.23 6.82
N ALA A 76 3.22 19.08 7.72
CA ALA A 76 1.98 19.83 7.46
C ALA A 76 2.00 20.66 6.16
N ARG A 77 3.18 21.18 5.75
CA ARG A 77 3.37 21.93 4.49
C ARG A 77 3.11 21.09 3.23
N LEU A 78 3.22 19.77 3.32
CA LEU A 78 2.98 18.86 2.20
C LEU A 78 1.51 18.47 2.03
N ARG A 79 0.68 18.61 3.08
CA ARG A 79 -0.74 18.22 3.04
C ARG A 79 -1.51 18.80 1.83
N PRO A 80 -1.32 20.08 1.42
CA PRO A 80 -2.00 20.64 0.25
C PRO A 80 -1.68 19.92 -1.07
N PHE A 81 -0.63 19.10 -1.13
CA PHE A 81 -0.20 18.38 -2.33
C PHE A 81 -0.53 16.88 -2.31
N TYR A 82 -1.00 16.33 -1.19
CA TYR A 82 -1.32 14.91 -1.03
C TYR A 82 -2.84 14.69 -1.09
N PRO A 83 -3.39 14.03 -2.13
CA PRO A 83 -4.84 13.85 -2.24
C PRO A 83 -5.47 13.07 -1.08
N SER A 84 -4.78 12.06 -0.55
CA SER A 84 -5.16 11.34 0.69
C SER A 84 -5.33 12.24 1.93
N ALA A 85 -4.75 13.44 1.93
CA ALA A 85 -4.88 14.44 2.99
C ALA A 85 -5.80 15.62 2.59
N GLY A 86 -6.55 15.49 1.48
CA GLY A 86 -7.43 16.53 0.92
C GLY A 86 -6.73 17.54 0.01
N GLY A 87 -5.48 17.29 -0.37
CA GLY A 87 -4.70 18.13 -1.28
C GLY A 87 -4.91 17.83 -2.76
N VAL A 88 -4.14 18.52 -3.61
CA VAL A 88 -4.09 18.29 -5.06
C VAL A 88 -2.63 18.24 -5.51
N TRP A 89 -2.25 17.18 -6.22
CA TRP A 89 -0.88 17.01 -6.67
C TRP A 89 -0.47 18.08 -7.70
N ASP A 90 0.62 18.79 -7.42
CA ASP A 90 1.32 19.71 -8.31
C ASP A 90 2.82 19.52 -8.09
N ALA A 91 3.47 18.79 -8.99
CA ALA A 91 4.88 18.45 -8.87
C ALA A 91 5.79 19.69 -8.74
N GLY A 92 5.51 20.75 -9.51
CA GLY A 92 6.35 21.95 -9.53
C GLY A 92 6.29 22.72 -8.22
N ARG A 93 5.10 22.84 -7.63
CA ARG A 93 4.89 23.53 -6.34
C ARG A 93 5.25 22.67 -5.14
N ALA A 94 5.04 21.36 -5.22
CA ALA A 94 5.33 20.43 -4.13
C ALA A 94 6.83 20.17 -3.97
N TRP A 95 7.59 20.14 -5.07
CA TRP A 95 8.99 19.69 -5.03
C TRP A 95 9.92 20.48 -4.09
N PRO A 96 9.90 21.82 -4.06
CA PRO A 96 10.70 22.58 -3.09
C PRO A 96 10.34 22.26 -1.63
N GLU A 97 9.05 22.10 -1.33
CA GLU A 97 8.57 21.76 0.01
C GLU A 97 8.94 20.32 0.40
N ILE A 98 8.99 19.41 -0.57
CA ILE A 98 9.46 18.03 -0.37
C ILE A 98 10.95 18.00 -0.05
N LEU A 99 11.76 18.78 -0.77
CA LEU A 99 13.19 18.89 -0.49
C LEU A 99 13.46 19.46 0.90
N ASP A 100 12.76 20.53 1.30
CA ASP A 100 12.84 21.11 2.65
C ASP A 100 12.42 20.11 3.72
N THR A 101 11.29 19.42 3.51
CA THR A 101 10.81 18.38 4.42
C THR A 101 11.81 17.24 4.56
N ALA A 102 12.36 16.75 3.44
CA ALA A 102 13.33 15.66 3.44
C ALA A 102 14.64 16.06 4.16
N ALA A 103 15.11 17.30 3.96
CA ALA A 103 16.29 17.82 4.64
C ALA A 103 16.08 17.92 6.17
N GLY A 104 14.88 18.31 6.60
CA GLY A 104 14.50 18.33 8.03
C GLY A 104 14.27 16.95 8.66
N HIS A 105 14.10 15.90 7.86
CA HIS A 105 13.67 14.57 8.32
C HIS A 105 14.52 13.40 7.78
N VAL A 106 15.79 13.65 7.44
CA VAL A 106 16.70 12.64 6.86
C VAL A 106 16.69 11.34 7.66
N GLU A 107 16.86 11.40 8.98
CA GLU A 107 16.93 10.19 9.82
C GLU A 107 15.60 9.42 9.86
N VAL A 108 14.47 10.13 9.83
CA VAL A 108 13.14 9.49 9.79
C VAL A 108 12.94 8.76 8.46
N LEU A 109 13.31 9.39 7.35
CA LEU A 109 13.23 8.77 6.02
C LEU A 109 14.22 7.59 5.89
N ARG A 110 15.42 7.70 6.46
CA ARG A 110 16.39 6.58 6.52
C ARG A 110 15.85 5.40 7.32
N ALA A 111 15.20 5.67 8.45
CA ALA A 111 14.56 4.64 9.27
C ALA A 111 13.42 3.93 8.51
N SER A 112 12.62 4.66 7.72
CA SER A 112 11.54 4.04 6.92
C SER A 112 12.06 3.05 5.88
N LEU A 113 13.31 3.20 5.39
CA LEU A 113 13.93 2.24 4.47
C LEU A 113 14.11 0.85 5.12
N GLY A 114 14.08 0.76 6.45
CA GLY A 114 14.09 -0.51 7.20
C GLY A 114 12.73 -1.20 7.26
N GLN A 115 11.64 -0.51 6.91
CA GLN A 115 10.28 -1.03 6.99
C GLN A 115 9.80 -1.45 5.60
N PRO A 116 9.71 -2.75 5.29
CA PRO A 116 9.18 -3.21 4.02
C PRO A 116 7.67 -2.91 3.92
N PRO A 117 7.14 -2.59 2.72
CA PRO A 117 5.70 -2.53 2.53
C PRO A 117 5.09 -3.91 2.78
N GLN A 118 3.86 -3.91 3.31
CA GLN A 118 2.99 -5.08 3.34
C GLN A 118 1.89 -4.94 2.30
N THR A 119 1.34 -6.08 1.86
CA THR A 119 0.38 -6.06 0.76
C THR A 119 -1.03 -5.78 1.27
N ASN A 120 -1.40 -4.50 1.31
CA ASN A 120 -2.66 -3.97 1.85
C ASN A 120 -3.83 -4.00 0.84
N GLU A 121 -3.91 -5.02 0.00
CA GLU A 121 -4.92 -5.12 -1.07
C GLU A 121 -6.03 -6.10 -0.64
N VAL A 122 -7.19 -5.55 -0.28
CA VAL A 122 -8.35 -6.30 0.22
C VAL A 122 -9.21 -6.88 -0.91
N GLY A 123 -9.05 -6.43 -2.15
CA GLY A 123 -9.71 -7.00 -3.32
C GLY A 123 -9.41 -8.48 -3.51
N ARG A 124 -8.21 -8.94 -3.12
CA ARG A 124 -7.85 -10.37 -3.05
C ARG A 124 -8.81 -11.22 -2.23
N SER A 125 -9.52 -10.62 -1.27
CA SER A 125 -10.55 -11.33 -0.50
C SER A 125 -11.67 -11.88 -1.38
N ALA A 126 -11.93 -11.32 -2.57
CA ALA A 126 -12.95 -11.82 -3.50
C ALA A 126 -12.62 -13.24 -3.98
N ALA A 127 -11.34 -13.52 -4.29
CA ALA A 127 -10.92 -14.85 -4.70
C ALA A 127 -11.09 -15.86 -3.55
N LEU A 128 -10.71 -15.46 -2.32
CA LEU A 128 -10.87 -16.30 -1.12
C LEU A 128 -12.34 -16.64 -0.87
N ILE A 129 -13.22 -15.64 -0.79
CA ILE A 129 -14.66 -15.86 -0.55
C ILE A 129 -15.31 -16.64 -1.68
N GLY A 130 -15.00 -16.32 -2.94
CA GLY A 130 -15.52 -17.06 -4.08
C GLY A 130 -15.14 -18.54 -4.02
N GLY A 131 -13.88 -18.85 -3.69
CA GLY A 131 -13.41 -20.21 -3.49
C GLY A 131 -14.12 -20.92 -2.34
N LEU A 132 -14.25 -20.27 -1.18
CA LEU A 132 -14.95 -20.83 -0.01
C LEU A 132 -16.43 -21.12 -0.32
N LEU A 133 -17.12 -20.22 -1.04
CA LEU A 133 -18.51 -20.45 -1.47
C LEU A 133 -18.61 -21.66 -2.39
N CYS A 134 -17.67 -21.86 -3.32
CA CYS A 134 -17.68 -23.02 -4.22
C CYS A 134 -17.47 -24.35 -3.50
N VAL A 135 -16.67 -24.40 -2.42
CA VAL A 135 -16.36 -25.66 -1.71
C VAL A 135 -17.27 -25.93 -0.52
N ASN A 136 -17.97 -24.93 0.01
CA ASN A 136 -18.81 -25.08 1.21
C ASN A 136 -20.24 -25.55 0.91
N GLU A 137 -20.40 -26.53 0.02
CA GLU A 137 -21.71 -27.11 -0.32
C GLU A 137 -22.44 -27.68 0.92
N PHE A 138 -21.68 -28.20 1.88
CA PHE A 138 -22.20 -28.85 3.09
C PHE A 138 -22.37 -27.92 4.29
N GLY A 139 -22.07 -26.63 4.17
CA GLY A 139 -22.26 -25.66 5.26
C GLY A 139 -21.43 -25.92 6.52
N LEU A 140 -20.23 -26.49 6.37
CA LEU A 140 -19.36 -26.81 7.49
C LEU A 140 -18.70 -25.55 8.06
N PRO A 141 -18.37 -25.53 9.37
CA PRO A 141 -17.60 -24.44 9.95
C PRO A 141 -16.18 -24.41 9.36
N ILE A 142 -15.74 -23.21 8.97
CA ILE A 142 -14.45 -22.96 8.33
C ILE A 142 -13.47 -22.39 9.35
N ARG A 143 -12.25 -22.91 9.36
CA ARG A 143 -11.11 -22.35 10.10
C ARG A 143 -10.07 -21.87 9.10
N LEU A 144 -9.70 -20.60 9.16
CA LEU A 144 -8.71 -20.01 8.25
C LEU A 144 -7.32 -20.01 8.89
N PHE A 145 -6.33 -20.44 8.12
CA PHE A 145 -4.91 -20.39 8.45
C PHE A 145 -4.19 -19.71 7.28
N GLU A 146 -3.72 -18.47 7.46
CA GLU A 146 -3.07 -17.67 6.42
C GLU A 146 -1.59 -17.47 6.73
N ILE A 147 -0.72 -17.89 5.81
CA ILE A 147 0.74 -17.69 5.89
C ILE A 147 1.09 -16.43 5.09
N GLY A 148 1.87 -15.53 5.68
CA GLY A 148 2.14 -14.21 5.12
C GLY A 148 0.93 -13.27 5.24
N SER A 149 0.21 -13.34 6.36
CA SER A 149 -1.05 -12.63 6.55
C SER A 149 -0.90 -11.10 6.58
N SER A 150 0.33 -10.57 6.63
CA SER A 150 0.60 -9.14 6.74
C SER A 150 -0.17 -8.55 7.94
N ALA A 151 -0.91 -7.45 7.75
CA ALA A 151 -1.80 -6.85 8.72
C ALA A 151 -3.10 -7.64 9.01
N GLY A 152 -3.28 -8.82 8.40
CA GLY A 152 -4.44 -9.69 8.62
C GLY A 152 -5.74 -9.20 7.98
N LEU A 153 -5.69 -8.23 7.06
CA LEU A 153 -6.90 -7.65 6.45
C LEU A 153 -7.73 -8.69 5.68
N ASN A 154 -7.10 -9.65 4.99
CA ASN A 154 -7.82 -10.69 4.24
C ASN A 154 -8.38 -11.82 5.13
N LEU A 155 -7.91 -11.97 6.37
CA LEU A 155 -8.55 -12.86 7.35
C LEU A 155 -9.97 -12.39 7.72
N ARG A 156 -10.30 -11.13 7.44
CA ARG A 156 -11.62 -10.52 7.70
C ARG A 156 -12.54 -10.55 6.47
N ALA A 157 -12.21 -11.32 5.44
CA ALA A 157 -12.91 -11.32 4.15
C ALA A 157 -14.44 -11.46 4.26
N ASP A 158 -14.95 -12.30 5.16
CA ASP A 158 -16.39 -12.49 5.36
C ASP A 158 -17.12 -11.27 5.96
N HIS A 159 -16.39 -10.28 6.45
CA HIS A 159 -16.94 -9.00 6.89
C HIS A 159 -17.08 -7.98 5.77
N TYR A 160 -16.55 -8.24 4.57
CA TYR A 160 -16.61 -7.33 3.43
C TYR A 160 -17.85 -7.55 2.58
N ARG A 161 -18.25 -6.49 1.87
CA ARG A 161 -19.32 -6.56 0.87
C ARG A 161 -18.71 -6.81 -0.51
N TYR A 162 -19.27 -7.74 -1.26
CA TYR A 162 -18.84 -8.07 -2.61
C TYR A 162 -19.95 -7.72 -3.59
N ARG A 163 -19.65 -6.92 -4.61
CA ARG A 163 -20.58 -6.56 -5.68
C ARG A 163 -20.08 -7.13 -7.00
N PHE A 164 -20.98 -7.62 -7.83
CA PHE A 164 -20.67 -8.21 -9.12
C PHE A 164 -21.85 -8.00 -10.08
N ALA A 165 -21.65 -8.31 -11.36
CA ALA A 165 -22.70 -8.16 -12.36
C ALA A 165 -23.95 -8.98 -11.98
N GLY A 166 -25.06 -8.30 -11.70
CA GLY A 166 -26.34 -8.93 -11.35
C GLY A 166 -26.50 -9.34 -9.88
N GLY A 167 -25.58 -8.95 -8.98
CA GLY A 167 -25.76 -9.30 -7.58
C GLY A 167 -24.70 -8.79 -6.61
N GLN A 168 -24.82 -9.27 -5.38
CA GLN A 168 -23.95 -8.95 -4.28
C GLN A 168 -23.95 -10.09 -3.24
N TRP A 169 -22.89 -10.18 -2.45
CA TRP A 169 -22.75 -11.12 -1.35
C TRP A 169 -22.07 -10.44 -0.15
N GLY A 170 -22.35 -10.89 1.07
CA GLY A 170 -21.76 -10.37 2.30
C GLY A 170 -22.63 -9.33 3.03
N PRO A 171 -22.18 -8.79 4.16
CA PRO A 171 -22.98 -7.95 5.04
C PRO A 171 -23.47 -6.66 4.38
N ALA A 172 -24.75 -6.32 4.61
CA ALA A 172 -25.39 -5.15 4.01
C ALA A 172 -24.71 -3.82 4.41
N GLY A 173 -24.27 -3.73 5.68
CA GLY A 173 -23.65 -2.54 6.28
C GLY A 173 -22.13 -2.60 6.40
N SER A 174 -21.45 -3.43 5.61
CA SER A 174 -19.98 -3.43 5.62
C SER A 174 -19.44 -2.07 5.14
N PRO A 175 -18.46 -1.46 5.85
CA PRO A 175 -17.81 -0.25 5.39
C PRO A 175 -16.85 -0.49 4.23
N VAL A 176 -16.53 -1.75 3.93
CA VAL A 176 -15.61 -2.14 2.85
C VAL A 176 -16.41 -2.86 1.77
N THR A 177 -16.36 -2.32 0.55
CA THR A 177 -17.00 -2.93 -0.62
C THR A 177 -15.94 -3.26 -1.66
N VAL A 178 -15.87 -4.52 -2.07
CA VAL A 178 -15.10 -5.00 -3.21
C VAL A 178 -16.04 -5.07 -4.41
N ASP A 179 -15.93 -4.08 -5.29
CA ASP A 179 -16.66 -4.05 -6.56
C ASP A 179 -16.05 -5.02 -7.57
N ASP A 180 -16.87 -5.44 -8.54
CA ASP A 180 -16.50 -6.38 -9.60
C ASP A 180 -15.80 -7.66 -9.08
N ALA A 181 -16.28 -8.15 -7.93
CA ALA A 181 -15.66 -9.24 -7.19
C ALA A 181 -15.51 -10.53 -8.00
N TRP A 182 -16.51 -10.85 -8.84
CA TRP A 182 -16.54 -12.06 -9.64
C TRP A 182 -17.08 -11.80 -11.05
N ARG A 183 -16.48 -12.47 -12.03
CA ARG A 183 -16.86 -12.44 -13.45
C ARG A 183 -17.06 -13.86 -13.97
N GLY A 184 -17.91 -14.02 -14.99
CA GLY A 184 -18.18 -15.33 -15.59
C GLY A 184 -19.12 -16.18 -14.72
N ALA A 185 -18.74 -17.44 -14.46
CA ALA A 185 -19.52 -18.32 -13.60
C ALA A 185 -19.46 -17.81 -12.15
N LEU A 186 -20.61 -17.41 -11.61
CA LEU A 186 -20.71 -16.87 -10.26
C LEU A 186 -20.64 -17.98 -9.22
N PRO A 187 -20.04 -17.73 -8.04
CA PRO A 187 -20.06 -18.69 -6.95
C PRO A 187 -21.51 -18.94 -6.48
N PRO A 188 -21.79 -20.14 -5.96
CA PRO A 188 -23.11 -20.45 -5.44
C PRO A 188 -23.45 -19.60 -4.21
N ARG A 189 -24.75 -19.38 -3.99
CA ARG A 189 -25.25 -18.56 -2.89
C ARG A 189 -25.38 -19.40 -1.62
N HIS A 190 -24.27 -19.58 -0.93
CA HIS A 190 -24.22 -20.23 0.38
C HIS A 190 -23.89 -19.23 1.49
N ASP A 191 -24.26 -19.60 2.71
CA ASP A 191 -23.75 -18.95 3.91
C ASP A 191 -22.35 -19.49 4.22
N LEU A 192 -21.47 -18.62 4.72
CA LEU A 192 -20.15 -19.00 5.23
C LEU A 192 -20.12 -18.79 6.74
N SER A 193 -19.59 -19.78 7.45
CA SER A 193 -19.36 -19.70 8.90
C SER A 193 -17.87 -19.83 9.18
N ILE A 194 -17.17 -18.71 9.27
CA ILE A 194 -15.75 -18.66 9.63
C ILE A 194 -15.64 -18.56 11.15
N VAL A 195 -15.33 -19.70 11.79
CA VAL A 195 -15.33 -19.84 13.26
C VAL A 195 -13.97 -19.56 13.90
N GLU A 196 -12.88 -19.68 13.13
CA GLU A 196 -11.52 -19.39 13.60
C GLU A 196 -10.69 -18.75 12.49
N ARG A 197 -9.75 -17.87 12.89
CA ARG A 197 -8.83 -17.16 12.01
C ARG A 197 -7.46 -17.13 12.66
N HIS A 198 -6.46 -17.66 11.98
CA HIS A 198 -5.08 -17.71 12.43
C HIS A 198 -4.17 -17.15 11.34
N GLY A 199 -3.55 -16.00 11.62
CA GLY A 199 -2.58 -15.37 10.75
C GLY A 199 -1.16 -15.63 11.21
N TYR A 200 -0.27 -16.00 10.29
CA TYR A 200 1.14 -16.24 10.55
C TYR A 200 1.97 -15.38 9.62
N ASP A 201 2.59 -14.34 10.15
CA ASP A 201 3.49 -13.46 9.41
C ASP A 201 4.83 -13.32 10.15
N ILE A 202 5.91 -13.06 9.40
CA ILE A 202 7.25 -12.86 9.97
C ILE A 202 7.41 -11.48 10.62
N ALA A 203 6.56 -10.52 10.25
CA ALA A 203 6.56 -9.15 10.76
C ALA A 203 5.14 -8.55 10.71
N PRO A 204 4.15 -9.13 11.41
CA PRO A 204 2.76 -8.67 11.35
C PRO A 204 2.62 -7.22 11.81
N ILE A 205 1.79 -6.44 11.10
CA ILE A 205 1.43 -5.07 11.50
C ILE A 205 0.10 -5.11 12.25
N ASP A 206 0.06 -4.61 13.48
CA ASP A 206 -1.17 -4.49 14.25
C ASP A 206 -1.91 -3.19 13.92
N VAL A 207 -2.88 -3.28 13.01
CA VAL A 207 -3.76 -2.16 12.61
C VAL A 207 -4.78 -1.76 13.68
N GLY A 208 -4.85 -2.47 14.81
CA GLY A 208 -5.59 -2.00 15.99
C GLY A 208 -4.87 -0.89 16.75
N THR A 209 -3.58 -0.67 16.47
CA THR A 209 -2.80 0.44 17.00
C THR A 209 -2.76 1.61 16.02
N THR A 210 -2.67 2.82 16.54
CA THR A 210 -2.48 4.03 15.71
C THR A 210 -1.21 3.92 14.85
N ASP A 211 -0.14 3.34 15.37
CA ASP A 211 1.12 3.18 14.61
C ASP A 211 0.98 2.21 13.43
N GLY A 212 0.32 1.07 13.65
CA GLY A 212 0.12 0.07 12.61
C GLY A 212 -0.87 0.52 11.54
N GLU A 213 -1.98 1.17 11.94
CA GLU A 213 -2.91 1.81 11.02
C GLU A 213 -2.18 2.82 10.12
N MET A 214 -1.41 3.73 10.74
CA MET A 214 -0.65 4.75 10.02
C MET A 214 0.41 4.17 9.09
N THR A 215 1.04 3.06 9.49
CA THR A 215 2.02 2.35 8.66
C THR A 215 1.33 1.80 7.41
N VAL A 216 0.22 1.08 7.56
CA VAL A 216 -0.55 0.51 6.45
C VAL A 216 -1.05 1.61 5.51
N LEU A 217 -1.62 2.69 6.05
CA LEU A 217 -2.10 3.83 5.28
C LEU A 217 -0.99 4.56 4.52
N SER A 218 0.22 4.66 5.09
CA SER A 218 1.34 5.32 4.40
C SER A 218 1.79 4.61 3.13
N TYR A 219 1.48 3.31 2.98
CA TYR A 219 1.75 2.52 1.78
C TYR A 219 0.59 2.49 0.79
N VAL A 220 -0.55 3.11 1.10
CA VAL A 220 -1.59 3.43 0.11
C VAL A 220 -1.14 4.65 -0.67
N TRP A 221 -1.16 4.59 -2.00
CA TRP A 221 -0.67 5.69 -2.83
C TRP A 221 -1.61 6.89 -2.69
N PRO A 222 -1.08 8.11 -2.44
CA PRO A 222 -1.90 9.24 -2.02
C PRO A 222 -2.95 9.69 -3.04
N ASP A 223 -2.73 9.40 -4.33
CA ASP A 223 -3.57 9.78 -5.46
C ASP A 223 -4.39 8.61 -6.02
N GLN A 224 -4.37 7.44 -5.35
CA GLN A 224 -5.31 6.37 -5.62
C GLN A 224 -6.52 6.53 -4.72
N ASP A 225 -7.69 6.56 -5.36
CA ASP A 225 -8.96 6.42 -4.65
C ASP A 225 -9.09 4.99 -4.12
N ALA A 226 -9.76 4.85 -2.97
CA ALA A 226 -10.20 3.57 -2.42
C ALA A 226 -11.42 3.02 -3.18
#